data_AF-A0A817SHT4-F1
#
_entry.id   AF-A0A817SHT4-F1
#
_cell.length_a   1.000
_cell.length_b   1.000
_cell.length_c   1.000
_cell.angle_alpha   90.00
_cell.angle_beta   90.00
_cell.angle_gamma   90.00
#
_symmetry.space_group_name_H-M   'P 1'
#
loop_
_entity.id
_entity.type
_entity.pdbx_description
1 polymer ?
#
loop_
_entity_poly.entity_id
_entity_poly.type
_entity_poly.pdbx_seq_one_letter_code
_entity_poly.pdbx_strand_id
1 'polypeptide(L)'
;MTFILLYNHHEFQEKLNYLLQKLVHSCCALDACVFDVMKGDGFRNLAKTLFGVGRGSNTSSIEITDLLLHPTTISRNITRLYEEYKIHLIDICEQFTSFCLIVDQCTEAHTGISYCGIALRYVGEYSQLFTFIIGCFPYNAASHSAQHLREFVNKILEEYKLQLDSTKFVVTDNEPKMLPAFREQCSRVGCADHYLNKQLQHAFQSDQIHLNKNTIEKVDCELVQNIFNQVKKVVSSVRHSHQEQKFSQKFQTYSETRFGSAIIMLDIFREEILDAVSEDQQPSLHRVIPLRQYLMNKCEVKEEESAAIIRLEVVLGHMRDKCDLIHPRCRSCLNNLMDGQTHDCSNVVRCAQCDGHHQSLSNECEKVAEYRFKLKEQVTNAISTGKLHRLVPQDRAQPMQF
;
A
#
# COMPACT_ATOMS: atom_id res chain seq x y z
N MET A 1 21.11 31.26 -36.57
CA MET A 1 20.81 29.94 -37.15
C MET A 1 19.94 29.18 -36.14
N THR A 2 18.70 29.63 -36.00
CA THR A 2 17.72 29.09 -35.02
C THR A 2 16.40 29.06 -35.75
N PHE A 3 16.18 28.01 -36.54
CA PHE A 3 14.95 27.81 -37.29
C PHE A 3 14.53 26.34 -37.13
N ILE A 4 13.26 26.17 -36.79
CA ILE A 4 12.44 24.95 -36.89
C ILE A 4 12.59 23.92 -35.76
N LEU A 5 11.88 24.17 -34.65
CA LEU A 5 11.18 23.13 -33.87
C LEU A 5 9.79 23.63 -33.39
N LEU A 6 9.09 24.43 -34.20
CA LEU A 6 7.63 24.49 -34.13
C LEU A 6 7.09 23.32 -34.95
N TYR A 7 7.37 22.11 -34.50
CA TYR A 7 6.71 20.92 -35.01
C TYR A 7 5.21 21.10 -34.73
N ASN A 8 4.38 21.03 -35.76
CA ASN A 8 2.96 21.34 -35.76
C ASN A 8 2.22 20.72 -34.55
N HIS A 9 2.03 21.52 -33.50
CA HIS A 9 1.35 21.08 -32.29
C HIS A 9 -0.06 20.56 -32.61
N HIS A 10 -0.72 21.13 -33.62
CA HIS A 10 -2.01 20.69 -34.11
C HIS A 10 -1.99 19.27 -34.71
N GLU A 11 -1.05 18.99 -35.61
CA GLU A 11 -0.93 17.68 -36.28
C GLU A 11 -0.56 16.56 -35.27
N PHE A 12 0.27 16.89 -34.28
CA PHE A 12 0.58 15.97 -33.20
C PHE A 12 -0.66 15.67 -32.34
N GLN A 13 -1.45 16.69 -31.99
CA GLN A 13 -2.68 16.54 -31.22
C GLN A 13 -3.75 15.73 -31.96
N GLU A 14 -3.90 15.93 -33.28
CA GLU A 14 -4.83 15.12 -34.09
C GLU A 14 -4.44 13.64 -34.13
N LYS A 15 -3.14 13.34 -34.31
CA LYS A 15 -2.63 11.96 -34.27
C LYS A 15 -2.83 11.32 -32.91
N LEU A 16 -2.62 12.08 -31.83
CA LEU A 16 -2.85 11.61 -30.46
C LEU A 16 -4.33 11.32 -30.21
N ASN A 17 -5.22 12.22 -30.64
CA ASN A 17 -6.66 12.02 -30.52
C ASN A 17 -7.15 10.81 -31.33
N TYR A 18 -6.63 10.62 -32.54
CA TYR A 18 -6.94 9.44 -33.34
C TYR A 18 -6.48 8.15 -32.66
N LEU A 19 -5.26 8.12 -32.11
CA LEU A 19 -4.76 6.97 -31.36
C LEU A 19 -5.62 6.69 -30.12
N LEU A 20 -5.98 7.73 -29.37
CA LEU A 20 -6.84 7.62 -28.20
C LEU A 20 -8.21 7.02 -28.56
N GLN A 21 -8.84 7.48 -29.65
CA GLN A 21 -10.10 6.92 -30.13
C GLN A 21 -9.98 5.43 -30.47
N LYS A 22 -8.88 5.03 -31.13
CA LYS A 22 -8.63 3.62 -31.46
C LYS A 22 -8.42 2.77 -30.21
N LEU A 23 -7.65 3.27 -29.24
CA LEU A 23 -7.43 2.56 -27.97
C LEU A 23 -8.72 2.41 -27.18
N VAL A 24 -9.53 3.46 -27.05
CA VAL A 24 -10.82 3.39 -26.34
C VAL A 24 -11.77 2.42 -27.04
N HIS A 25 -11.89 2.50 -28.36
CA HIS A 25 -12.77 1.61 -29.11
C HIS A 25 -12.33 0.15 -29.00
N SER A 26 -11.08 -0.17 -29.35
CA SER A 26 -10.60 -1.54 -29.35
C SER A 26 -10.50 -2.11 -27.93
N CYS A 27 -9.79 -1.42 -27.03
CA CYS A 27 -9.50 -2.00 -25.73
C CYS A 27 -10.70 -1.94 -24.79
N CYS A 28 -11.50 -0.85 -24.79
CA CYS A 28 -12.57 -0.70 -23.81
C CYS A 28 -13.94 -1.15 -24.34
N ALA A 29 -14.29 -0.77 -25.58
CA ALA A 29 -15.62 -1.07 -26.12
C ALA A 29 -15.73 -2.48 -26.70
N LEU A 30 -14.66 -2.99 -27.34
CA LEU A 30 -14.67 -4.34 -27.94
C LEU A 30 -14.14 -5.41 -26.97
N ASP A 31 -12.99 -5.14 -26.32
CA ASP A 31 -12.26 -6.18 -25.58
C ASP A 31 -12.37 -6.09 -24.05
N ALA A 32 -13.07 -5.07 -23.52
CA ALA A 32 -13.25 -4.84 -22.08
C ALA A 32 -11.96 -4.87 -21.24
N CYS A 33 -10.84 -4.44 -21.82
CA CYS A 33 -9.55 -4.32 -21.16
C CYS A 33 -9.55 -3.22 -20.10
N VAL A 34 -8.81 -3.45 -19.02
CA VAL A 34 -8.54 -2.40 -18.01
C VAL A 34 -7.60 -1.34 -18.58
N PHE A 35 -7.85 -0.07 -18.26
CA PHE A 35 -7.04 1.06 -18.75
C PHE A 35 -5.55 0.93 -18.40
N ASP A 36 -5.24 0.29 -17.27
CA ASP A 36 -3.86 0.13 -16.80
C ASP A 36 -2.99 -0.79 -17.67
N VAL A 37 -3.58 -1.60 -18.57
CA VAL A 37 -2.81 -2.36 -19.57
C VAL A 37 -1.87 -1.45 -20.36
N MET A 38 -2.29 -0.21 -20.65
CA MET A 38 -1.52 0.77 -21.42
C MET A 38 -0.29 1.31 -20.67
N LYS A 39 -0.28 1.18 -19.33
CA LYS A 39 0.86 1.57 -18.50
C LYS A 39 1.94 0.49 -18.46
N GLY A 40 1.60 -0.76 -18.79
CA GLY A 40 2.52 -1.89 -18.69
C GLY A 40 3.66 -1.80 -19.70
N ASP A 41 4.90 -1.97 -19.23
CA ASP A 41 6.08 -1.98 -20.11
C ASP A 41 6.05 -3.11 -21.13
N GLY A 42 5.45 -4.26 -20.79
CA GLY A 42 5.25 -5.36 -21.73
C GLY A 42 4.40 -4.96 -22.93
N PHE A 43 3.29 -4.26 -22.72
CA PHE A 43 2.45 -3.75 -23.80
C PHE A 43 3.18 -2.69 -24.63
N ARG A 44 3.91 -1.77 -23.99
CA ARG A 44 4.69 -0.74 -24.68
C ARG A 44 5.79 -1.34 -25.56
N ASN A 45 6.50 -2.36 -25.06
CA ASN A 45 7.53 -3.05 -25.81
C ASN A 45 6.93 -3.85 -26.96
N LEU A 46 5.80 -4.54 -26.75
CA LEU A 46 5.06 -5.19 -27.84
C LEU A 46 4.66 -4.19 -28.93
N ALA A 47 4.07 -3.05 -28.56
CA ALA A 47 3.67 -2.01 -29.50
C ALA A 47 4.87 -1.46 -30.30
N LYS A 48 6.01 -1.23 -29.65
CA LYS A 48 7.26 -0.85 -30.34
C LYS A 48 7.73 -1.92 -31.32
N THR A 49 7.68 -3.19 -30.94
CA THR A 49 8.04 -4.32 -31.81
C THR A 49 7.14 -4.37 -33.04
N LEU A 50 5.81 -4.30 -32.86
CA LEU A 50 4.84 -4.32 -33.95
C LEU A 50 5.04 -3.13 -34.91
N PHE A 51 5.30 -1.94 -34.36
CA PHE A 51 5.61 -0.76 -35.16
C PHE A 51 6.92 -0.90 -35.94
N GLY A 52 7.95 -1.51 -35.33
CA GLY A 52 9.21 -1.85 -35.98
C GLY A 52 9.01 -2.83 -37.14
N VAL A 53 8.20 -3.88 -36.95
CA VAL A 53 7.84 -4.83 -38.01
C VAL A 53 7.17 -4.11 -39.18
N GLY A 54 6.17 -3.26 -38.91
CA GLY A 54 5.47 -2.50 -39.96
C GLY A 54 6.37 -1.51 -40.71
N ARG A 55 7.39 -0.94 -40.07
CA ARG A 55 8.39 -0.10 -40.73
C ARG A 55 9.40 -0.88 -41.58
N GLY A 56 9.76 -2.08 -41.14
CA GLY A 56 10.75 -2.93 -41.81
C GLY A 56 10.22 -3.66 -43.04
N SER A 57 8.90 -3.74 -43.21
CA SER A 57 8.28 -4.39 -44.36
C SER A 57 8.13 -3.44 -45.54
N ASN A 58 8.81 -3.76 -46.66
CA ASN A 58 8.63 -3.05 -47.94
C ASN A 58 7.30 -3.38 -48.64
N THR A 59 6.44 -4.20 -48.02
CA THR A 59 5.14 -4.61 -48.55
C THR A 59 4.05 -3.75 -47.93
N SER A 60 3.22 -3.12 -48.77
CA SER A 60 2.18 -2.15 -48.39
C SER A 60 0.99 -2.73 -47.61
N SER A 61 1.01 -4.01 -47.24
CA SER A 61 -0.06 -4.65 -46.46
C SER A 61 0.48 -5.90 -45.76
N ILE A 62 0.94 -5.75 -44.51
CA ILE A 62 0.99 -6.91 -43.61
C ILE A 62 -0.42 -7.08 -43.06
N GLU A 63 -1.03 -8.23 -43.33
CA GLU A 63 -2.26 -8.62 -42.65
C GLU A 63 -1.95 -8.88 -41.17
N ILE A 64 -2.61 -8.15 -40.28
CA ILE A 64 -2.37 -8.22 -38.82
C ILE A 64 -2.63 -9.63 -38.28
N THR A 65 -3.55 -10.37 -38.90
CA THR A 65 -3.88 -11.76 -38.55
C THR A 65 -2.72 -12.73 -38.76
N ASP A 66 -1.79 -12.41 -39.65
CA ASP A 66 -0.61 -13.24 -39.92
C ASP A 66 0.55 -12.90 -38.96
N LEU A 67 0.50 -11.71 -38.34
CA LEU A 67 1.50 -11.24 -37.39
C LEU A 67 1.15 -11.61 -35.94
N LEU A 68 -0.14 -11.51 -35.57
CA LEU A 68 -0.59 -11.81 -34.22
C LEU A 68 -0.85 -13.30 -34.04
N LEU A 69 -0.22 -13.89 -33.03
CA LEU A 69 -0.41 -15.31 -32.73
C LEU A 69 -1.79 -15.55 -32.12
N HIS A 70 -2.46 -16.61 -32.59
CA HIS A 70 -3.68 -17.11 -31.97
C HIS A 70 -3.44 -17.42 -30.46
N PRO A 71 -4.39 -17.18 -29.55
CA PRO A 71 -4.22 -17.43 -28.11
C PRO A 71 -3.73 -18.85 -27.78
N THR A 72 -4.21 -19.86 -28.50
CA THR A 72 -3.73 -21.25 -28.36
C THR A 72 -2.25 -21.40 -28.69
N THR A 73 -1.75 -20.66 -29.68
CA THR A 73 -0.32 -20.67 -30.05
C THR A 73 0.51 -20.00 -28.96
N ILE A 74 0.05 -18.87 -28.40
CA ILE A 74 0.69 -18.23 -27.26
C ILE A 74 0.71 -19.20 -26.06
N SER A 75 -0.42 -19.81 -25.72
CA SER A 75 -0.54 -20.75 -24.61
C SER A 75 0.37 -21.98 -24.74
N ARG A 76 0.53 -22.53 -25.96
CA ARG A 76 1.47 -23.64 -26.17
C ARG A 76 2.93 -23.20 -26.05
N ASN A 77 3.24 -21.99 -26.52
CA ASN A 77 4.60 -21.48 -26.48
C ASN A 77 4.99 -20.93 -25.11
N ILE A 78 4.05 -20.46 -24.29
CA ILE A 78 4.37 -19.89 -22.98
C ILE A 78 4.97 -20.96 -22.06
N THR A 79 4.48 -22.21 -22.12
CA THR A 79 5.05 -23.32 -21.36
C THR A 79 6.47 -23.62 -21.81
N ARG A 80 6.71 -23.70 -23.13
CA ARG A 80 8.07 -23.92 -23.67
C ARG A 80 9.03 -22.80 -23.25
N LEU A 81 8.62 -21.55 -23.45
CA LEU A 81 9.43 -20.38 -23.07
C LEU A 81 9.68 -20.35 -21.57
N TYR A 82 8.67 -20.68 -20.75
CA TYR A 82 8.82 -20.79 -19.31
C TYR A 82 9.87 -21.83 -18.93
N GLU A 83 9.85 -23.03 -19.51
CA GLU A 83 10.87 -24.06 -19.24
C GLU A 83 12.28 -23.60 -19.68
N GLU A 84 12.39 -22.91 -20.82
CA GLU A 84 13.66 -22.32 -21.27
C GLU A 84 14.19 -21.26 -20.29
N TYR A 85 13.32 -20.34 -19.84
CA TYR A 85 13.69 -19.34 -18.83
C TYR A 85 13.98 -19.97 -17.46
N LYS A 86 13.28 -21.05 -17.10
CA LYS A 86 13.50 -21.79 -15.86
C LYS A 86 14.89 -22.42 -15.84
N ILE A 87 15.35 -23.00 -16.95
CA ILE A 87 16.72 -23.52 -17.07
C ILE A 87 17.74 -22.41 -16.81
N HIS A 88 17.58 -21.24 -17.44
CA HIS A 88 18.46 -20.10 -17.18
C HIS A 88 18.41 -19.62 -15.73
N LEU A 89 17.24 -19.62 -15.11
CA LEU A 89 17.10 -19.26 -13.70
C LEU A 89 17.78 -20.29 -12.78
N ILE A 90 17.72 -21.59 -13.11
CA ILE A 90 18.46 -22.63 -12.39
C ILE A 90 19.97 -22.36 -12.44
N ASP A 91 20.51 -22.06 -13.62
CA ASP A 91 21.95 -21.76 -13.80
C ASP A 91 22.38 -20.53 -12.97
N ILE A 92 21.49 -19.53 -12.83
CA ILE A 92 21.71 -18.36 -11.99
C ILE A 92 21.64 -18.76 -10.50
N CYS A 93 20.64 -19.55 -10.12
CA CYS A 93 20.42 -20.00 -8.74
C CYS A 93 21.56 -20.84 -8.19
N GLU A 94 22.21 -21.67 -9.01
CA GLU A 94 23.37 -22.47 -8.62
C GLU A 94 24.56 -21.62 -8.14
N GLN A 95 24.61 -20.34 -8.52
CA GLN A 95 25.65 -19.39 -8.11
C GLN A 95 25.35 -18.74 -6.75
N PHE A 96 24.14 -18.93 -6.19
CA PHE A 96 23.73 -18.27 -4.96
C PHE A 96 24.29 -18.99 -3.73
N THR A 97 25.24 -18.35 -3.05
CA THR A 97 25.74 -18.82 -1.75
C THR A 97 24.69 -18.70 -0.64
N SER A 98 23.88 -17.64 -0.67
CA SER A 98 22.74 -17.40 0.22
C SER A 98 21.62 -16.69 -0.52
N PHE A 99 20.37 -16.94 -0.14
CA PHE A 99 19.19 -16.29 -0.68
C PHE A 99 18.11 -16.14 0.39
N CYS A 100 17.16 -15.26 0.13
CA CYS A 100 15.95 -15.10 0.92
C CYS A 100 14.74 -15.55 0.09
N LEU A 101 13.96 -16.47 0.64
CA LEU A 101 12.68 -16.86 0.07
C LEU A 101 11.58 -16.00 0.69
N ILE A 102 10.63 -15.53 -0.12
CA ILE A 102 9.38 -14.94 0.34
C ILE A 102 8.29 -15.95 0.02
N VAL A 103 7.58 -16.40 1.05
CA VAL A 103 6.42 -17.28 0.92
C VAL A 103 5.22 -16.53 1.42
N ASP A 104 4.32 -16.22 0.49
CA ASP A 104 3.08 -15.49 0.76
C ASP A 104 1.89 -16.42 0.53
N GLN A 105 0.96 -16.44 1.49
CA GLN A 105 -0.28 -17.18 1.32
C GLN A 105 -1.46 -16.24 1.39
N CYS A 106 -2.35 -16.37 0.41
CA CYS A 106 -3.59 -15.63 0.41
C CYS A 106 -4.74 -16.54 0.01
N THR A 107 -5.92 -16.28 0.55
CA THR A 107 -7.15 -16.93 0.11
C THR A 107 -7.96 -15.91 -0.67
N GLU A 108 -8.26 -16.24 -1.92
CA GLU A 108 -9.13 -15.42 -2.75
C GLU A 108 -10.56 -15.58 -2.22
N ALA A 109 -11.17 -14.47 -1.81
CA ALA A 109 -12.39 -14.48 -1.01
C ALA A 109 -13.62 -14.92 -1.80
N HIS A 110 -13.62 -14.73 -3.12
CA HIS A 110 -14.78 -15.05 -3.96
C HIS A 110 -14.85 -16.54 -4.32
N THR A 111 -13.71 -17.15 -4.63
CA THR A 111 -13.56 -18.54 -5.07
C THR A 111 -13.21 -19.47 -3.91
N GLY A 112 -12.71 -18.92 -2.79
CA GLY A 112 -12.20 -19.68 -1.65
C GLY A 112 -10.88 -20.41 -1.93
N ILE A 113 -10.31 -20.24 -3.13
CA ILE A 113 -9.06 -20.88 -3.51
C ILE A 113 -7.92 -20.18 -2.76
N SER A 114 -7.12 -20.99 -2.06
CA SER A 114 -5.88 -20.49 -1.47
C SER A 114 -4.76 -20.55 -2.50
N TYR A 115 -3.90 -19.55 -2.48
CA TYR A 115 -2.71 -19.45 -3.32
C TYR A 115 -1.47 -19.35 -2.44
N CYS A 116 -0.37 -19.89 -2.95
CA CYS A 116 0.95 -19.78 -2.37
C CYS A 116 1.87 -19.11 -3.39
N GLY A 117 2.21 -17.85 -3.14
CA GLY A 117 3.19 -17.09 -3.88
C GLY A 117 4.58 -17.37 -3.35
N ILE A 118 5.51 -17.67 -4.25
CA ILE A 118 6.92 -17.89 -3.92
C ILE A 118 7.77 -16.94 -4.75
N ALA A 119 8.58 -16.14 -4.06
CA ALA A 119 9.57 -15.28 -4.68
C ALA A 119 10.94 -15.48 -4.03
N LEU A 120 11.98 -15.43 -4.85
CA LEU A 120 13.36 -15.55 -4.46
C LEU A 120 14.01 -14.17 -4.50
N ARG A 121 14.75 -13.83 -3.45
CA ARG A 121 15.56 -12.61 -3.39
C ARG A 121 17.02 -12.96 -3.15
N TYR A 122 17.89 -12.29 -3.91
CA TYR A 122 19.33 -12.48 -3.86
C TYR A 122 20.03 -11.13 -3.98
N VAL A 123 21.15 -10.98 -3.27
CA VAL A 123 22.02 -9.80 -3.37
C VAL A 123 23.25 -10.20 -4.18
N GLY A 124 23.37 -9.63 -5.39
CA GLY A 124 24.51 -9.89 -6.27
C GLY A 124 25.82 -9.27 -5.77
N GLU A 125 26.91 -9.60 -6.45
CA GLU A 125 28.28 -9.14 -6.12
C GLU A 125 28.39 -7.62 -5.99
N TYR A 126 27.59 -6.87 -6.76
CA TYR A 126 27.54 -5.41 -6.76
C TYR A 126 26.50 -4.82 -5.79
N SER A 127 26.10 -5.57 -4.74
CA SER A 127 25.07 -5.17 -3.75
C SER A 127 23.70 -4.84 -4.34
N GLN A 128 23.42 -5.36 -5.55
CA GLN A 128 22.16 -5.20 -6.25
C GLN A 128 21.16 -6.27 -5.80
N LEU A 129 19.95 -5.83 -5.47
CA LEU A 129 18.88 -6.74 -5.06
C LEU A 129 18.12 -7.24 -6.28
N PHE A 130 18.19 -8.55 -6.51
CA PHE A 130 17.38 -9.24 -7.49
C PHE A 130 16.15 -9.86 -6.84
N THR A 131 15.01 -9.80 -7.54
CA THR A 131 13.79 -10.51 -7.16
C THR A 131 13.34 -11.36 -8.34
N PHE A 132 13.19 -12.66 -8.11
CA PHE A 132 12.65 -13.61 -9.07
C PHE A 132 11.33 -14.14 -8.53
N ILE A 133 10.26 -14.00 -9.30
CA ILE A 133 8.98 -14.62 -8.97
C ILE A 133 9.07 -16.06 -9.46
N ILE A 134 9.14 -17.02 -8.53
CA ILE A 134 9.15 -18.45 -8.86
C ILE A 134 7.77 -18.85 -9.36
N GLY A 135 6.73 -18.36 -8.70
CA GLY A 135 5.36 -18.55 -9.16
C GLY A 135 4.32 -18.22 -8.11
N CYS A 136 3.06 -18.30 -8.53
CA CYS A 136 1.89 -18.25 -7.67
C CYS A 136 1.06 -19.49 -7.97
N PHE A 137 0.95 -20.37 -6.97
CA PHE A 137 0.41 -21.71 -7.17
C PHE A 137 -0.87 -21.88 -6.37
N PRO A 138 -1.92 -22.51 -6.92
CA PRO A 138 -3.08 -22.89 -6.13
C PRO A 138 -2.63 -23.88 -5.04
N TYR A 139 -2.95 -23.54 -3.79
CA TYR A 139 -2.65 -24.32 -2.60
C TYR A 139 -3.94 -24.97 -2.09
N ASN A 140 -4.36 -26.02 -2.79
CA ASN A 140 -5.52 -26.83 -2.46
C ASN A 140 -5.10 -28.08 -1.66
N ALA A 141 -4.44 -27.88 -0.53
CA ALA A 141 -4.03 -28.99 0.32
C ALA A 141 -5.23 -29.57 1.08
N ALA A 142 -5.37 -30.89 1.11
CA ALA A 142 -6.40 -31.58 1.91
C ALA A 142 -6.28 -31.27 3.41
N SER A 143 -5.10 -30.84 3.86
CA SER A 143 -4.84 -30.33 5.20
C SER A 143 -3.89 -29.15 5.13
N HIS A 144 -4.28 -28.02 5.74
CA HIS A 144 -3.49 -26.79 5.83
C HIS A 144 -2.45 -26.86 6.97
N SER A 145 -1.86 -28.03 7.21
CA SER A 145 -0.83 -28.22 8.23
C SER A 145 0.47 -27.53 7.84
N ALA A 146 1.29 -27.23 8.85
CA ALA A 146 2.63 -26.69 8.65
C ALA A 146 3.54 -27.64 7.85
N GLN A 147 3.40 -28.94 8.06
CA GLN A 147 4.18 -29.97 7.37
C GLN A 147 3.85 -29.99 5.87
N HIS A 148 2.58 -30.01 5.50
CA HIS A 148 2.18 -30.01 4.09
C HIS A 148 2.61 -28.73 3.37
N LEU A 149 2.57 -27.58 4.06
CA LEU A 149 3.09 -26.35 3.52
C LEU A 149 4.60 -26.45 3.24
N ARG A 150 5.37 -27.00 4.19
CA ARG A 150 6.81 -27.20 4.00
C ARG A 150 7.11 -28.14 2.83
N GLU A 151 6.42 -29.27 2.74
CA GLU A 151 6.56 -30.24 1.65
C GLU A 151 6.20 -29.61 0.30
N PHE A 152 5.12 -28.84 0.24
CA PHE A 152 4.69 -28.12 -0.95
C PHE A 152 5.75 -27.12 -1.44
N VAL A 153 6.29 -26.30 -0.52
CA VAL A 153 7.35 -25.34 -0.86
C VAL A 153 8.63 -26.06 -1.26
N ASN A 154 9.04 -27.10 -0.55
CA ASN A 154 10.23 -27.90 -0.89
C ASN A 154 10.13 -28.49 -2.30
N LYS A 155 8.97 -29.05 -2.67
CA LYS A 155 8.75 -29.59 -4.02
C LYS A 155 8.95 -28.53 -5.11
N ILE A 156 8.47 -27.31 -4.86
CA ILE A 156 8.68 -26.19 -5.79
C ILE A 156 10.16 -25.81 -5.84
N LEU A 157 10.86 -25.76 -4.70
CA LEU A 157 12.29 -25.44 -4.68
C LEU A 157 13.15 -26.51 -5.39
N GLU A 158 12.80 -27.79 -5.24
CA GLU A 158 13.46 -28.90 -5.92
C GLU A 158 13.44 -28.75 -7.44
N GLU A 159 12.33 -28.24 -7.99
CA GLU A 159 12.22 -27.94 -9.42
C GLU A 159 13.24 -26.90 -9.92
N TYR A 160 13.76 -26.08 -9.01
CA TYR A 160 14.78 -25.06 -9.28
C TYR A 160 16.16 -25.46 -8.73
N LYS A 161 16.33 -26.72 -8.29
CA LYS A 161 17.52 -27.23 -7.59
C LYS A 161 17.92 -26.40 -6.37
N LEU A 162 16.93 -25.77 -5.73
CA LEU A 162 17.11 -24.99 -4.51
C LEU A 162 16.79 -25.85 -3.30
N GLN A 163 17.47 -25.56 -2.19
CA GLN A 163 17.19 -26.16 -0.89
C GLN A 163 17.31 -25.11 0.21
N LEU A 164 16.49 -25.28 1.25
CA LEU A 164 16.58 -24.46 2.45
C LEU A 164 17.57 -25.09 3.43
N ASP A 165 18.51 -24.28 3.89
CA ASP A 165 19.52 -24.65 4.88
C ASP A 165 19.74 -23.50 5.87
N SER A 166 20.63 -23.71 6.86
CA SER A 166 20.80 -22.76 7.97
C SER A 166 21.34 -21.39 7.56
N THR A 167 21.85 -21.27 6.33
CA THR A 167 22.34 -20.02 5.73
C THR A 167 21.27 -19.27 4.93
N LYS A 168 20.09 -19.86 4.76
CA LYS A 168 18.97 -19.30 3.99
C LYS A 168 17.93 -18.66 4.91
N PHE A 169 17.29 -17.63 4.37
CA PHE A 169 16.21 -16.92 5.06
C PHE A 169 14.87 -17.19 4.40
N VAL A 170 13.81 -17.28 5.21
CA VAL A 170 12.44 -17.36 4.71
C VAL A 170 11.61 -16.28 5.38
N VAL A 171 11.03 -15.39 4.57
CA VAL A 171 10.09 -14.36 4.99
C VAL A 171 8.68 -14.87 4.73
N THR A 172 7.86 -14.94 5.77
CA THR A 172 6.45 -15.32 5.67
C THR A 172 5.60 -14.39 6.52
N ASP A 173 4.28 -14.42 6.37
CA ASP A 173 3.37 -13.86 7.36
C ASP A 173 3.53 -14.52 8.75
N ASN A 174 2.78 -14.04 9.74
CA ASN A 174 2.79 -14.58 11.10
C ASN A 174 1.62 -15.52 11.39
N GLU A 175 1.06 -16.18 10.37
CA GLU A 175 0.04 -17.20 10.60
C GLU A 175 0.60 -18.35 11.46
N PRO A 176 -0.23 -18.95 12.34
CA PRO A 176 0.22 -19.98 13.27
C PRO A 176 0.94 -21.18 12.63
N LYS A 177 0.62 -21.50 11.38
CA LYS A 177 1.23 -22.61 10.63
C LYS A 177 2.58 -22.28 10.00
N MET A 178 2.88 -21.00 9.74
CA MET A 178 4.14 -20.60 9.09
C MET A 178 5.36 -20.83 9.98
N LEU A 179 5.22 -20.51 11.26
CA LEU A 179 6.33 -20.65 12.19
C LEU A 179 6.79 -22.12 12.31
N PRO A 180 5.92 -23.11 12.57
CA PRO A 180 6.34 -24.51 12.57
C PRO A 180 6.85 -25.00 11.21
N ALA A 181 6.34 -24.48 10.09
CA ALA A 181 6.76 -24.89 8.75
C ALA A 181 8.20 -24.49 8.40
N PHE A 182 8.69 -23.37 8.96
CA PHE A 182 9.98 -22.78 8.57
C PHE A 182 10.93 -22.52 9.75
N ARG A 183 10.59 -22.90 10.98
CA ARG A 183 11.51 -22.78 12.13
C ARG A 183 12.69 -23.74 12.09
N GLU A 184 12.56 -24.84 11.33
CA GLU A 184 13.57 -25.89 11.23
C GLU A 184 14.34 -25.72 9.92
N GLN A 185 15.64 -26.03 9.94
CA GLN A 185 16.56 -25.99 8.81
C GLN A 185 16.89 -24.61 8.23
N CYS A 186 16.11 -23.55 8.46
CA CYS A 186 16.38 -22.21 7.92
C CYS A 186 16.02 -21.09 8.91
N SER A 187 16.45 -19.87 8.62
CA SER A 187 16.12 -18.69 9.44
C SER A 187 14.82 -18.05 8.99
N ARG A 188 13.74 -18.19 9.78
CA ARG A 188 12.46 -17.53 9.49
C ARG A 188 12.46 -16.08 9.99
N VAL A 189 12.00 -15.17 9.15
CA VAL A 189 11.70 -13.78 9.49
C VAL A 189 10.21 -13.54 9.29
N GLY A 190 9.53 -13.00 10.30
CA GLY A 190 8.13 -12.61 10.17
C GLY A 190 7.98 -11.33 9.34
N CYS A 191 6.97 -11.30 8.47
CA CYS A 191 6.66 -10.16 7.63
C CYS A 191 6.37 -8.90 8.48
N ALA A 192 7.14 -7.83 8.25
CA ALA A 192 7.00 -6.56 8.94
C ALA A 192 5.62 -5.92 8.71
N ASP A 193 5.09 -6.04 7.50
CA ASP A 193 3.76 -5.50 7.15
C ASP A 193 2.68 -6.20 7.98
N HIS A 194 2.75 -7.52 8.10
CA HIS A 194 1.83 -8.27 8.96
C HIS A 194 1.97 -7.89 10.43
N TYR A 195 3.20 -7.65 10.93
CA TYR A 195 3.40 -7.13 12.28
C TYR A 195 2.74 -5.78 12.47
N LEU A 196 3.00 -4.82 11.58
CA LEU A 196 2.43 -3.48 11.65
C LEU A 196 0.89 -3.53 11.59
N ASN A 197 0.32 -4.35 10.70
CA ASN A 197 -1.12 -4.54 10.63
C ASN A 197 -1.70 -5.11 11.92
N LYS A 198 -1.02 -6.09 12.55
CA LYS A 198 -1.45 -6.64 13.84
C LYS A 198 -1.35 -5.63 14.98
N GLN A 199 -0.32 -4.78 14.98
CA GLN A 199 -0.23 -3.69 15.96
C GLN A 199 -1.35 -2.66 15.79
N LEU A 200 -1.67 -2.28 14.55
CA LEU A 200 -2.79 -1.40 14.25
C LEU A 200 -4.13 -2.04 14.65
N GLN A 201 -4.35 -3.30 14.27
CA GLN A 201 -5.52 -4.08 14.67
C GLN A 201 -5.68 -4.06 16.20
N HIS A 202 -4.59 -4.36 16.91
CA HIS A 202 -4.59 -4.37 18.37
C HIS A 202 -4.89 -2.99 18.96
N ALA A 203 -4.36 -1.90 18.39
CA ALA A 203 -4.70 -0.54 18.83
C ALA A 203 -6.19 -0.20 18.68
N PHE A 204 -6.87 -0.73 17.65
CA PHE A 204 -8.29 -0.48 17.39
C PHE A 204 -9.26 -1.50 18.01
N GLN A 205 -8.77 -2.60 18.59
CA GLN A 205 -9.63 -3.71 19.04
C GLN A 205 -9.30 -4.23 20.45
N SER A 206 -8.09 -3.98 20.98
CA SER A 206 -7.66 -4.47 22.28
C SER A 206 -7.80 -3.39 23.34
N ASP A 207 -8.35 -3.75 24.50
CA ASP A 207 -8.36 -2.94 25.72
C ASP A 207 -7.12 -3.17 26.60
N GLN A 208 -6.15 -3.92 26.07
CA GLN A 208 -4.96 -4.35 26.78
C GLN A 208 -3.71 -4.02 25.97
N ILE A 209 -2.63 -3.63 26.62
CA ILE A 209 -1.30 -3.49 26.03
C ILE A 209 -0.32 -4.39 26.79
N HIS A 210 0.38 -5.24 26.06
CA HIS A 210 1.48 -6.03 26.60
C HIS A 210 2.73 -5.14 26.68
N LEU A 211 3.09 -4.69 27.88
CA LEU A 211 4.37 -3.99 28.10
C LEU A 211 5.55 -4.94 28.00
N ASN A 212 5.35 -6.19 28.43
CA ASN A 212 6.29 -7.30 28.26
C ASN A 212 5.52 -8.64 28.34
N LYS A 213 6.23 -9.77 28.23
CA LYS A 213 5.62 -11.12 28.26
C LYS A 213 4.74 -11.40 29.49
N ASN A 214 5.00 -10.74 30.61
CA ASN A 214 4.37 -11.01 31.90
C ASN A 214 3.54 -9.82 32.43
N THR A 215 3.52 -8.69 31.72
CA THR A 215 2.84 -7.47 32.18
C THR A 215 1.87 -6.99 31.12
N ILE A 216 0.60 -7.01 31.49
CA ILE A 216 -0.52 -6.53 30.69
C ILE A 216 -1.08 -5.31 31.41
N GLU A 217 -1.12 -4.18 30.73
CA GLU A 217 -1.83 -2.99 31.20
C GLU A 217 -3.16 -2.87 30.48
N LYS A 218 -4.20 -2.56 31.23
CA LYS A 218 -5.48 -2.20 30.63
C LYS A 218 -5.38 -0.76 30.13
N VAL A 219 -5.69 -0.54 28.86
CA VAL A 219 -5.74 0.79 28.28
C VAL A 219 -7.17 1.08 27.89
N ASP A 220 -7.68 2.19 28.40
CA ASP A 220 -9.02 2.65 28.05
C ASP A 220 -9.01 3.23 26.63
N CYS A 221 -9.24 2.34 25.66
CA CYS A 221 -9.40 2.65 24.25
C CYS A 221 -10.88 2.65 23.85
N GLU A 222 -11.82 2.65 24.79
CA GLU A 222 -13.25 2.43 24.52
C GLU A 222 -13.78 3.41 23.46
N LEU A 223 -13.37 4.67 23.57
CA LEU A 223 -13.74 5.71 22.61
C LEU A 223 -13.29 5.40 21.18
N VAL A 224 -12.01 5.07 21.01
CA VAL A 224 -11.41 4.77 19.69
C VAL A 224 -12.02 3.49 19.10
N GLN A 225 -12.22 2.46 19.94
CA GLN A 225 -12.85 1.21 19.53
C GLN A 225 -14.30 1.41 19.12
N ASN A 226 -15.07 2.19 19.88
CA ASN A 226 -16.46 2.52 19.56
C ASN A 226 -16.56 3.27 18.24
N ILE A 227 -15.71 4.28 18.04
CA ILE A 227 -15.60 5.03 16.78
C ILE A 227 -15.27 4.07 15.62
N PHE A 228 -14.24 3.25 15.77
CA PHE A 228 -13.83 2.30 14.73
C PHE A 228 -14.96 1.32 14.37
N ASN A 229 -15.67 0.80 15.37
CA ASN A 229 -16.81 -0.10 15.17
C ASN A 229 -17.99 0.59 14.46
N GLN A 230 -18.26 1.86 14.76
CA GLN A 230 -19.30 2.62 14.07
C GLN A 230 -18.93 2.89 12.61
N VAL A 231 -17.69 3.29 12.34
CA VAL A 231 -17.19 3.43 10.96
C VAL A 231 -17.37 2.11 10.20
N LYS A 232 -16.96 0.98 10.79
CA LYS A 232 -17.17 -0.36 10.20
C LYS A 232 -18.63 -0.63 9.86
N LYS A 233 -19.57 -0.29 10.76
CA LYS A 233 -21.01 -0.47 10.54
C LYS A 233 -21.51 0.39 9.37
N VAL A 234 -21.16 1.68 9.33
CA VAL A 234 -21.58 2.59 8.26
C VAL A 234 -21.04 2.11 6.92
N VAL A 235 -19.72 1.83 6.85
CA VAL A 235 -19.07 1.30 5.64
C VAL A 235 -19.71 0.00 5.19
N SER A 236 -20.00 -0.91 6.12
CA SER A 236 -20.69 -2.16 5.81
C SER A 236 -22.11 -1.90 5.28
N SER A 237 -22.88 -1.02 5.91
CA SER A 237 -24.24 -0.68 5.48
C SER A 237 -24.27 -0.06 4.08
N VAL A 238 -23.35 0.86 3.77
CA VAL A 238 -23.19 1.46 2.43
C VAL A 238 -22.91 0.40 1.36
N ARG A 239 -22.05 -0.59 1.68
CA ARG A 239 -21.75 -1.69 0.77
C ARG A 239 -22.93 -2.65 0.59
N HIS A 240 -23.57 -3.09 1.67
CA HIS A 240 -24.71 -4.02 1.62
C HIS A 240 -25.93 -3.41 0.90
N SER A 241 -26.10 -2.09 0.98
CA SER A 241 -27.16 -1.38 0.26
C SER A 241 -26.82 -1.10 -1.21
N HIS A 242 -25.65 -1.53 -1.70
CA HIS A 242 -25.12 -1.26 -3.05
C HIS A 242 -25.04 0.23 -3.40
N GLN A 243 -24.64 1.05 -2.43
CA GLN A 243 -24.62 2.52 -2.56
C GLN A 243 -23.22 3.07 -2.74
N GLU A 244 -22.19 2.22 -2.72
CA GLU A 244 -20.79 2.58 -2.96
C GLU A 244 -20.60 3.36 -4.27
N GLN A 245 -21.42 3.09 -5.29
CA GLN A 245 -21.44 3.79 -6.58
C GLN A 245 -21.85 5.28 -6.51
N LYS A 246 -22.38 5.76 -5.37
CA LYS A 246 -22.71 7.18 -5.16
C LYS A 246 -21.54 8.01 -4.66
N PHE A 247 -20.44 7.36 -4.28
CA PHE A 247 -19.25 7.98 -3.72
C PHE A 247 -18.15 8.03 -4.75
N SER A 248 -17.22 8.98 -4.60
CA SER A 248 -16.13 9.15 -5.58
C SER A 248 -15.08 8.03 -5.44
N GLN A 249 -14.96 7.50 -4.23
CA GLN A 249 -14.11 6.37 -3.89
C GLN A 249 -14.91 5.15 -3.45
N LYS A 250 -14.39 3.98 -3.83
CA LYS A 250 -14.97 2.70 -3.42
C LYS A 250 -14.60 2.41 -1.97
N PHE A 251 -15.61 2.33 -1.11
CA PHE A 251 -15.43 1.95 0.28
C PHE A 251 -14.73 0.59 0.44
N GLN A 252 -13.62 0.60 1.15
CA GLN A 252 -12.89 -0.60 1.54
C GLN A 252 -13.40 -1.09 2.90
N THR A 253 -13.91 -2.31 2.96
CA THR A 253 -14.22 -2.93 4.26
C THR A 253 -12.92 -3.34 4.95
N TYR A 254 -12.89 -3.08 6.26
CA TYR A 254 -11.86 -3.60 7.15
C TYR A 254 -11.79 -5.12 7.05
N SER A 255 -10.59 -5.64 6.81
CA SER A 255 -10.29 -7.06 6.79
C SER A 255 -9.07 -7.30 7.68
N GLU A 256 -9.25 -8.14 8.70
CA GLU A 256 -8.22 -8.43 9.70
C GLU A 256 -6.95 -9.05 9.09
N THR A 257 -7.11 -9.73 7.96
CA THR A 257 -6.04 -10.42 7.25
C THR A 257 -5.40 -9.58 6.15
N ARG A 258 -6.01 -8.45 5.75
CA ARG A 258 -5.47 -7.58 4.69
C ARG A 258 -4.85 -6.31 5.27
N PHE A 259 -3.57 -6.15 4.96
CA PHE A 259 -2.77 -5.01 5.36
C PHE A 259 -3.43 -3.67 5.00
N GLY A 260 -3.42 -2.72 5.95
CA GLY A 260 -3.82 -1.34 5.70
C GLY A 260 -5.32 -1.12 5.51
N SER A 261 -6.15 -2.18 5.57
CA SER A 261 -7.59 -2.06 5.35
C SER A 261 -8.29 -1.17 6.37
N ALA A 262 -7.78 -1.10 7.61
CA ALA A 262 -8.28 -0.19 8.64
C ALA A 262 -8.03 1.28 8.28
N ILE A 263 -6.80 1.61 7.88
CA ILE A 263 -6.39 2.97 7.51
C ILE A 263 -7.15 3.42 6.26
N ILE A 264 -7.16 2.59 5.20
CA ILE A 264 -7.85 2.90 3.95
C ILE A 264 -9.35 3.11 4.22
N MET A 265 -9.98 2.27 5.05
CA MET A 265 -11.38 2.46 5.43
C MET A 265 -11.62 3.79 6.14
N LEU A 266 -10.75 4.15 7.09
CA LEU A 266 -10.86 5.40 7.84
C LEU A 266 -10.59 6.63 6.96
N ASP A 267 -9.62 6.57 6.06
CA ASP A 267 -9.28 7.64 5.13
C ASP A 267 -10.44 7.89 4.15
N ILE A 268 -10.96 6.82 3.52
CA ILE A 268 -12.12 6.95 2.62
C ILE A 268 -13.35 7.44 3.39
N PHE A 269 -13.58 6.93 4.60
CA PHE A 269 -14.69 7.42 5.43
C PHE A 269 -14.55 8.91 5.76
N ARG A 270 -13.33 9.36 6.07
CA ARG A 270 -13.06 10.78 6.31
C ARG A 270 -13.34 11.61 5.06
N GLU A 271 -12.77 11.24 3.92
CA GLU A 271 -12.86 12.02 2.68
C GLU A 271 -14.27 12.02 2.07
N GLU A 272 -14.99 10.88 2.12
CA GLU A 272 -16.30 10.76 1.48
C GLU A 272 -17.47 11.15 2.40
N ILE A 273 -17.34 10.95 3.72
CA ILE A 273 -18.43 11.17 4.67
C ILE A 273 -18.13 12.37 5.57
N LEU A 274 -16.96 12.47 6.21
CA LEU A 274 -16.69 13.58 7.11
C LEU A 274 -16.53 14.90 6.35
N ASP A 275 -15.78 14.93 5.25
CA ASP A 275 -15.63 16.15 4.46
C ASP A 275 -16.96 16.57 3.79
N ALA A 276 -17.85 15.62 3.50
CA ALA A 276 -19.19 15.91 2.99
C ALA A 276 -20.16 16.46 4.05
N VAL A 277 -19.87 16.25 5.34
CA VAL A 277 -20.69 16.67 6.48
C VAL A 277 -20.08 17.88 7.21
N SER A 278 -18.78 18.14 7.06
CA SER A 278 -18.04 19.23 7.71
C SER A 278 -18.55 20.62 7.30
N GLU A 279 -18.82 21.46 8.32
CA GLU A 279 -19.38 22.81 8.17
C GLU A 279 -18.47 23.79 7.41
N ASP A 280 -17.15 23.55 7.40
CA ASP A 280 -16.13 24.46 6.82
C ASP A 280 -16.18 24.54 5.29
N GLN A 281 -16.86 23.61 4.62
CA GLN A 281 -17.05 23.63 3.16
C GLN A 281 -18.49 23.97 2.75
N GLN A 282 -19.19 24.93 3.40
CA GLN A 282 -20.61 25.30 3.09
C GLN A 282 -21.30 24.24 2.21
N PRO A 283 -21.49 23.01 2.71
CA PRO A 283 -21.86 21.97 1.80
C PRO A 283 -23.29 22.34 1.45
N SER A 284 -23.54 22.61 0.16
CA SER A 284 -24.85 23.09 -0.30
C SER A 284 -25.91 22.28 0.43
N LEU A 285 -26.96 22.91 1.00
CA LEU A 285 -28.01 22.20 1.75
C LEU A 285 -28.48 20.89 1.06
N HIS A 286 -28.37 20.83 -0.27
CA HIS A 286 -28.59 19.69 -1.15
C HIS A 286 -27.62 18.49 -1.04
N ARG A 287 -26.50 18.57 -0.32
CA ARG A 287 -25.56 17.44 -0.09
C ARG A 287 -25.66 16.90 1.33
N VAL A 288 -25.61 17.76 2.36
CA VAL A 288 -25.62 17.33 3.77
C VAL A 288 -26.99 16.82 4.20
N ILE A 289 -28.07 17.53 3.85
CA ILE A 289 -29.41 17.15 4.31
C ILE A 289 -29.82 15.83 3.66
N PRO A 290 -29.66 15.62 2.33
CA PRO A 290 -29.94 14.34 1.73
C PRO A 290 -29.03 13.24 2.25
N LEU A 291 -27.71 13.43 2.41
CA LEU A 291 -26.80 12.38 2.91
C LEU A 291 -27.09 12.01 4.37
N ARG A 292 -27.28 12.99 5.26
CA ARG A 292 -27.65 12.76 6.67
C ARG A 292 -29.02 12.12 6.79
N GLN A 293 -30.03 12.66 6.12
CA GLN A 293 -31.38 12.09 6.11
C GLN A 293 -31.40 10.72 5.44
N TYR A 294 -30.51 10.46 4.47
CA TYR A 294 -30.34 9.18 3.81
C TYR A 294 -29.68 8.13 4.73
N LEU A 295 -28.59 8.47 5.41
CA LEU A 295 -27.96 7.61 6.41
C LEU A 295 -28.95 7.27 7.53
N MET A 296 -29.74 8.25 7.99
CA MET A 296 -30.78 8.06 9.01
C MET A 296 -31.98 7.23 8.51
N ASN A 297 -32.48 7.48 7.29
CA ASN A 297 -33.74 6.87 6.82
C ASN A 297 -33.55 5.55 6.05
N LYS A 298 -32.38 5.33 5.42
CA LYS A 298 -32.17 4.22 4.46
C LYS A 298 -31.09 3.23 4.89
N CYS A 299 -30.16 3.63 5.75
CA CYS A 299 -29.13 2.75 6.31
C CYS A 299 -29.48 2.22 7.70
N GLU A 300 -30.69 2.52 8.21
CA GLU A 300 -31.18 2.20 9.57
C GLU A 300 -30.20 2.59 10.70
N VAL A 301 -29.40 3.65 10.47
CA VAL A 301 -28.46 4.17 11.47
C VAL A 301 -29.28 4.74 12.61
N LYS A 302 -29.18 4.14 13.80
CA LYS A 302 -29.96 4.57 14.96
C LYS A 302 -29.51 5.96 15.41
N GLU A 303 -30.40 6.70 16.06
CA GLU A 303 -30.12 8.07 16.54
C GLU A 303 -28.90 8.13 17.50
N GLU A 304 -28.69 7.05 18.24
CA GLU A 304 -27.53 6.76 19.09
C GLU A 304 -26.21 6.53 18.33
N GLU A 305 -26.26 6.07 17.07
CA GLU A 305 -25.09 5.95 16.16
C GLU A 305 -24.81 7.29 15.45
N SER A 306 -25.83 8.10 15.19
CA SER A 306 -25.72 9.48 14.69
C SER A 306 -25.10 10.42 15.73
N ALA A 307 -25.49 10.28 17.00
CA ALA A 307 -24.85 10.97 18.12
C ALA A 307 -23.36 10.63 18.23
N ALA A 308 -22.97 9.45 17.79
CA ALA A 308 -21.58 9.01 17.85
C ALA A 308 -20.74 9.45 16.63
N ILE A 309 -21.37 9.66 15.47
CA ILE A 309 -20.79 10.41 14.33
C ILE A 309 -20.56 11.88 14.71
N ILE A 310 -21.49 12.49 15.45
CA ILE A 310 -21.31 13.85 16.00
C ILE A 310 -20.21 13.87 17.08
N ARG A 311 -20.13 12.83 17.93
CA ARG A 311 -18.99 12.67 18.86
C ARG A 311 -17.66 12.44 18.14
N LEU A 312 -17.67 11.92 16.91
CA LEU A 312 -16.49 11.74 16.06
C LEU A 312 -15.91 13.09 15.63
N GLU A 313 -16.76 14.05 15.23
CA GLU A 313 -16.37 15.46 15.03
C GLU A 313 -15.79 16.07 16.30
N VAL A 314 -16.43 15.82 17.45
CA VAL A 314 -15.99 16.33 18.74
C VAL A 314 -14.68 15.68 19.19
N VAL A 315 -14.42 14.40 18.92
CA VAL A 315 -13.20 13.69 19.35
C VAL A 315 -12.02 13.93 18.41
N LEU A 316 -12.26 14.00 17.10
CA LEU A 316 -11.25 14.44 16.13
C LEU A 316 -11.00 15.95 16.25
N GLY A 317 -12.00 16.71 16.66
CA GLY A 317 -11.90 18.09 17.15
C GLY A 317 -11.11 18.18 18.46
N HIS A 318 -11.35 17.29 19.44
CA HIS A 318 -10.64 17.27 20.73
C HIS A 318 -9.20 16.77 20.63
N MET A 319 -8.77 16.11 19.54
CA MET A 319 -7.34 15.96 19.27
C MET A 319 -6.66 17.30 18.92
N ARG A 320 -7.43 18.35 18.61
CA ARG A 320 -6.97 19.74 18.56
C ARG A 320 -6.97 20.42 19.94
N ASP A 321 -7.64 19.90 20.97
CA ASP A 321 -7.79 20.59 22.28
C ASP A 321 -6.57 20.48 23.20
N LYS A 322 -5.49 19.83 22.75
CA LYS A 322 -4.14 20.03 23.31
C LYS A 322 -3.30 21.04 22.51
N CYS A 323 -3.92 21.70 21.54
CA CYS A 323 -3.34 22.76 20.76
C CYS A 323 -4.03 24.07 21.18
N ASP A 324 -3.32 24.94 21.88
CA ASP A 324 -3.80 26.29 22.25
C ASP A 324 -4.03 27.22 21.02
N LEU A 325 -4.00 26.65 19.81
CA LEU A 325 -4.30 27.33 18.55
C LEU A 325 -5.81 27.26 18.28
N ILE A 326 -6.54 28.07 19.05
CA ILE A 326 -7.99 28.29 18.91
C ILE A 326 -8.35 28.89 17.53
N HIS A 327 -7.36 29.39 16.78
CA HIS A 327 -7.55 29.93 15.44
C HIS A 327 -6.65 29.23 14.41
N PRO A 328 -7.19 28.85 13.25
CA PRO A 328 -6.37 28.30 12.17
C PRO A 328 -5.31 29.33 11.77
N ARG A 329 -4.04 28.91 11.66
CA ARG A 329 -2.93 29.79 11.29
C ARG A 329 -2.53 29.57 9.83
N CYS A 330 -2.11 30.63 9.17
CA CYS A 330 -1.54 30.53 7.82
C CYS A 330 -0.30 29.63 7.83
N ARG A 331 -0.21 28.65 6.91
CA ARG A 331 0.91 27.69 6.86
C ARG A 331 2.28 28.33 6.59
N SER A 332 2.29 29.50 5.94
CA SER A 332 3.52 30.21 5.60
C SER A 332 3.93 31.20 6.70
N CYS A 333 3.04 32.10 7.11
CA CYS A 333 3.37 33.18 8.04
C CYS A 333 2.94 32.96 9.48
N LEU A 334 2.20 31.89 9.77
CA LEU A 334 1.67 31.52 11.09
C LEU A 334 0.78 32.57 11.77
N ASN A 335 0.32 33.60 11.04
CA ASN A 335 -0.69 34.52 11.56
C ASN A 335 -2.05 33.83 11.69
N ASN A 336 -2.82 34.21 12.70
CA ASN A 336 -4.19 33.73 12.89
C ASN A 336 -5.06 34.15 11.69
N LEU A 337 -5.79 33.19 11.14
CA LEU A 337 -6.87 33.41 10.19
C LEU A 337 -8.10 33.76 11.02
N MET A 338 -8.54 35.02 10.94
CA MET A 338 -9.81 35.45 11.54
C MET A 338 -10.95 34.98 10.64
N ASP A 339 -12.01 34.46 11.23
CA ASP A 339 -13.17 33.95 10.49
C ASP A 339 -13.77 35.03 9.58
N GLY A 340 -13.96 34.69 8.30
CA GLY A 340 -14.62 35.56 7.31
C GLY A 340 -13.76 36.64 6.66
N GLN A 341 -12.45 36.71 6.92
CA GLN A 341 -11.53 37.64 6.22
C GLN A 341 -10.59 36.91 5.25
N THR A 342 -10.43 37.45 4.04
CA THR A 342 -9.38 37.02 3.11
C THR A 342 -8.01 37.30 3.72
N HIS A 343 -7.24 36.25 4.01
CA HIS A 343 -5.93 36.38 4.60
C HIS A 343 -4.90 36.94 3.60
N ASP A 344 -4.37 38.13 3.88
CA ASP A 344 -3.21 38.67 3.17
C ASP A 344 -1.93 38.08 3.76
N CYS A 345 -1.37 37.09 3.07
CA CYS A 345 -0.20 36.35 3.53
C CYS A 345 1.07 37.17 3.32
N SER A 346 1.76 37.51 4.40
CA SER A 346 3.06 38.20 4.33
C SER A 346 4.15 37.39 3.61
N ASN A 347 3.93 36.09 3.35
CA ASN A 347 4.89 35.14 2.79
C ASN A 347 6.22 35.04 3.56
N VAL A 348 6.31 35.63 4.75
CA VAL A 348 7.45 35.51 5.63
C VAL A 348 7.34 34.17 6.35
N VAL A 349 8.23 33.24 6.03
CA VAL A 349 8.28 31.92 6.67
C VAL A 349 8.55 32.08 8.16
N ARG A 350 7.70 31.45 8.99
CA ARG A 350 7.89 31.35 10.44
C ARG A 350 7.88 29.89 10.91
N CYS A 351 8.66 29.60 11.94
CA CYS A 351 8.74 28.28 12.53
C CYS A 351 7.60 28.05 13.51
N ALA A 352 6.83 26.97 13.34
CA ALA A 352 5.71 26.65 14.22
C ALA A 352 6.12 26.31 15.66
N GLN A 353 7.41 26.05 15.90
CA GLN A 353 7.91 25.65 17.22
C GLN A 353 8.43 26.85 18.03
N CYS A 354 9.17 27.76 17.39
CA CYS A 354 9.81 28.91 18.06
C CYS A 354 9.39 30.28 17.52
N ASP A 355 8.51 30.36 16.52
CA ASP A 355 8.13 31.56 15.77
C ASP A 355 9.28 32.29 15.04
N GLY A 356 10.48 31.68 14.98
CA GLY A 356 11.65 32.22 14.28
C GLY A 356 11.53 32.22 12.74
N HIS A 357 12.37 33.03 12.08
CA HIS A 357 12.39 33.22 10.62
C HIS A 357 13.09 32.08 9.85
N HIS A 358 12.65 30.85 10.06
CA HIS A 358 13.13 29.68 9.35
C HIS A 358 11.99 28.66 9.19
N GLN A 359 12.16 27.66 8.33
CA GLN A 359 11.17 26.60 8.16
C GLN A 359 10.97 25.82 9.47
N SER A 360 9.74 25.35 9.68
CA SER A 360 9.43 24.39 10.75
C SER A 360 10.27 23.13 10.54
N LEU A 361 10.84 22.59 11.63
CA LEU A 361 11.76 21.44 11.63
C LEU A 361 13.17 21.70 11.06
N SER A 362 13.52 22.96 10.72
CA SER A 362 14.90 23.35 10.39
C SER A 362 15.86 23.01 11.53
N ASN A 363 17.10 22.67 11.17
CA ASN A 363 18.20 22.48 12.13
C ASN A 363 18.55 23.78 12.88
N GLU A 364 18.14 24.93 12.35
CA GLU A 364 18.33 26.25 12.95
C GLU A 364 17.34 26.53 14.10
N CYS A 365 16.31 25.69 14.26
CA CYS A 365 15.33 25.83 15.32
C CYS A 365 15.84 25.24 16.64
N GLU A 366 16.16 26.09 17.63
CA GLU A 366 16.64 25.65 18.94
C GLU A 366 15.70 24.65 19.62
N LYS A 367 14.38 24.85 19.55
CA LYS A 367 13.40 23.92 20.15
C LYS A 367 13.41 22.54 19.47
N VAL A 368 13.60 22.50 18.15
CA VAL A 368 13.70 21.22 17.41
C VAL A 368 15.03 20.54 17.72
N ALA A 369 16.11 21.31 17.82
CA ALA A 369 17.43 20.80 18.21
C ALA A 369 17.40 20.20 19.63
N GLU A 370 16.79 20.90 20.60
CA GLU A 370 16.62 20.43 21.98
C GLU A 370 15.75 19.16 22.03
N TYR A 371 14.63 19.13 21.30
CA TYR A 371 13.78 17.95 21.20
C TYR A 371 14.54 16.75 20.64
N ARG A 372 15.30 16.93 19.53
CA ARG A 372 16.13 15.88 18.94
C ARG A 372 17.21 15.39 19.90
N PHE A 373 17.82 16.30 20.66
CA PHE A 373 18.80 15.96 21.69
C PHE A 373 18.17 15.07 22.78
N LYS A 374 17.04 15.49 23.35
CA LYS A 374 16.30 14.72 24.37
C LYS A 374 15.85 13.36 23.84
N LEU A 375 15.35 13.30 22.61
CA LEU A 375 14.95 12.06 21.96
C LEU A 375 16.16 11.12 21.78
N LYS A 376 17.31 11.64 21.36
CA LYS A 376 18.56 10.86 21.22
C LYS A 376 19.03 10.32 22.56
N GLU A 377 18.96 11.12 23.63
CA GLU A 377 19.27 10.70 24.99
C GLU A 377 18.34 9.57 25.46
N GLN A 378 17.03 9.73 25.28
CA GLN A 378 16.02 8.72 25.65
C GLN A 378 16.22 7.41 24.88
N VAL A 379 16.46 7.48 23.56
CA VAL A 379 16.75 6.31 22.73
C VAL A 379 18.05 5.63 23.18
N THR A 380 19.09 6.41 23.47
CA THR A 380 20.37 5.86 23.95
C THR A 380 20.21 5.16 25.30
N ASN A 381 19.47 5.77 26.23
CA ASN A 381 19.16 5.20 27.53
C ASN A 381 18.32 3.92 27.41
N ALA A 382 17.31 3.92 26.53
CA ALA A 382 16.50 2.74 26.26
C ALA A 382 17.34 1.59 25.67
N ILE A 383 18.34 1.89 24.85
CA ILE A 383 19.28 0.89 24.33
C ILE A 383 20.20 0.37 25.44
N SER A 384 20.80 1.25 26.25
CA SER A 384 21.73 0.84 27.31
C SER A 384 21.05 0.06 28.43
N THR A 385 19.77 0.33 28.69
CA THR A 385 18.96 -0.40 29.69
C THR A 385 18.33 -1.68 29.13
N GLY A 386 18.58 -2.01 27.86
CA GLY A 386 18.01 -3.21 27.21
C GLY A 386 16.52 -3.12 26.92
N LYS A 387 15.89 -1.94 27.07
CA LYS A 387 14.49 -1.69 26.69
C LYS A 387 14.30 -1.61 25.17
N LEU A 388 15.35 -1.27 24.43
CA LEU A 388 15.39 -1.20 22.98
C LEU A 388 16.61 -1.98 22.45
N HIS A 389 16.39 -2.97 21.59
CA HIS A 389 17.48 -3.71 20.96
C HIS A 389 17.87 -3.05 19.64
N ARG A 390 19.16 -2.78 19.42
CA ARG A 390 19.65 -2.36 18.10
C ARG A 390 19.55 -3.55 17.14
N LEU A 391 18.88 -3.35 16.01
CA LEU A 391 18.76 -4.37 14.94
C LEU A 391 20.11 -4.68 14.26
N VAL A 392 21.12 -3.82 14.44
CA VAL A 392 22.47 -3.99 13.91
C VAL A 392 23.48 -3.84 15.06
N PRO A 393 24.40 -4.82 15.26
CA PRO A 393 25.49 -4.71 16.23
C PRO A 393 26.29 -3.41 16.03
N GLN A 394 26.73 -2.77 17.12
CA GLN A 394 27.46 -1.49 17.08
C GLN A 394 28.69 -1.53 16.18
N ASP A 395 29.35 -2.68 16.17
CA ASP A 395 30.52 -3.08 15.41
C ASP A 395 30.26 -3.21 13.89
N ARG A 396 29.00 -3.13 13.44
CA ARG A 396 28.61 -3.08 12.02
C ARG A 396 27.94 -1.78 11.59
N ALA A 397 27.69 -0.85 12.53
CA ALA A 397 27.12 0.46 12.21
C ALA A 397 28.25 1.42 11.81
N GLN A 398 28.42 1.68 10.51
CA GLN A 398 29.30 2.77 10.09
C GLN A 398 28.77 4.10 10.64
N PRO A 399 29.63 4.96 11.21
CA PRO A 399 29.20 6.28 11.64
C PRO A 399 28.68 7.05 10.43
N MET A 400 27.42 7.49 10.49
CA MET A 400 26.89 8.46 9.53
C MET A 400 27.73 9.73 9.62
N GLN A 401 28.54 9.98 8.60
CA GLN A 401 29.16 11.27 8.38
C GLN A 401 28.05 12.22 7.87
N PHE A 402 27.72 13.21 8.70
CA PHE A 402 26.84 14.32 8.33
C PHE A 402 27.64 15.47 7.76
#